data_AF-A0A1C3J9W2-F1
#
_entry.id   AF-A0A1C3J9W2-F1
#
_cell.length_a   1.000
_cell.length_b   1.000
_cell.length_c   1.000
_cell.angle_alpha   90.00
_cell.angle_beta   90.00
_cell.angle_gamma   90.00
#
_symmetry.space_group_name_H-M   'P 1'
#
loop_
_entity.id
_entity.type
_entity.pdbx_description
1 polymer ?
#
loop_
_entity_poly.entity_id
_entity_poly.type
_entity_poly.pdbx_seq_one_letter_code
_entity_poly.pdbx_strand_id
1 'polypeptide(L)'
;MKKTLVSALIASATLAGCGGGGSSEPSQPSNSILLSGRAIDGYIVGATVHYDFNSNGVVDPDEPSAITEAGGVFTIEGDITEEQQACLEYVPVIVDVPVGAIDEDLGEVTQAYVLNLPPAFTLPEEVANGSVNITPLTTMLWESAKQTVEREQGAAYSCELVKDNEPVRNAIKDAMRNVAGDLVWHFNISEEELWSDYIADGNSAVYDIAEQLMASIQLSFEETYELSLQYPYAHINVAHYLNDPTDWQRQDDEQLWYKSISIRQGSFWSESIYAVDDNWLPERLIRNYLQEDSVTDFGTVGYVNEYRNMSSDPSFDDYMCSKSETLLSKVADTDNQYGMENKSSFYDLSELECNEVGLSDAADSQNMTLSTARMSGVYDEEGSRYKWNTVPSEYAHWLGFITDVESIDIDALNADIAALPQTYGTQDSVGADWWEHTKRYKEGVNNVSEHRTNTAAEMPNGDMVLHHRFISYPNGTFKYECDRGDGWYDCTK
;
A
#
# COMPACT_ATOMS: atom_id res chain seq x y z
N MET A 1 55.16 -25.45 13.64
CA MET A 1 56.27 -24.54 13.99
C MET A 1 55.64 -23.27 14.56
N LYS A 2 55.56 -23.18 15.90
CA LYS A 2 56.29 -22.26 16.80
C LYS A 2 55.98 -20.75 16.66
N LYS A 3 55.18 -20.29 17.66
CA LYS A 3 55.33 -19.08 18.50
C LYS A 3 54.96 -17.73 17.81
N THR A 4 54.21 -16.83 18.43
CA THR A 4 54.49 -16.26 19.77
C THR A 4 53.25 -15.56 20.37
N LEU A 5 53.03 -15.78 21.67
CA LEU A 5 52.14 -15.04 22.59
C LEU A 5 52.85 -13.78 23.13
N VAL A 6 52.10 -12.74 23.46
CA VAL A 6 52.43 -11.84 24.58
C VAL A 6 51.16 -11.52 25.37
N SER A 7 51.11 -12.02 26.61
CA SER A 7 50.23 -11.58 27.70
C SER A 7 50.81 -10.37 28.43
N ALA A 8 49.95 -9.56 29.05
CA ALA A 8 50.31 -8.82 30.26
C ALA A 8 49.15 -8.87 31.27
N LEU A 9 49.49 -9.39 32.47
CA LEU A 9 48.71 -9.49 33.70
C LEU A 9 48.44 -8.11 34.33
N ILE A 10 47.33 -7.97 35.09
CA ILE A 10 47.34 -7.49 36.49
C ILE A 10 46.22 -8.21 37.28
N ALA A 11 46.55 -8.73 38.46
CA ALA A 11 45.65 -9.42 39.39
C ALA A 11 45.56 -8.69 40.74
N SER A 12 44.34 -8.64 41.27
CA SER A 12 43.92 -8.75 42.68
C SER A 12 44.21 -7.62 43.69
N ALA A 13 43.13 -7.09 44.30
CA ALA A 13 42.98 -7.03 45.76
C ALA A 13 41.50 -6.82 46.17
N THR A 14 41.06 -7.69 47.07
CA THR A 14 39.76 -7.73 47.75
C THR A 14 39.62 -6.67 48.83
N LEU A 15 38.42 -6.10 48.99
CA LEU A 15 37.94 -5.52 50.25
C LEU A 15 36.52 -6.03 50.52
N ALA A 16 36.37 -6.72 51.65
CA ALA A 16 35.09 -7.14 52.20
C ALA A 16 34.41 -5.95 52.89
N GLY A 17 33.15 -5.71 52.57
CA GLY A 17 32.26 -4.75 53.23
C GLY A 17 30.93 -5.43 53.55
N CYS A 18 30.54 -5.32 54.81
CA CYS A 18 29.41 -5.97 55.46
C CYS A 18 28.07 -5.27 55.16
N GLY A 19 26.99 -6.06 55.12
CA GLY A 19 25.72 -5.67 55.76
C GLY A 19 24.67 -4.98 54.89
N GLY A 20 23.55 -5.68 54.68
CA GLY A 20 22.32 -5.08 54.18
C GLY A 20 21.33 -6.13 53.70
N GLY A 21 20.60 -6.76 54.64
CA GLY A 21 19.43 -7.56 54.28
C GLY A 21 18.33 -6.62 53.76
N GLY A 22 18.13 -6.62 52.45
CA GLY A 22 16.95 -6.08 51.79
C GLY A 22 16.15 -7.25 51.25
N SER A 23 14.95 -7.42 51.78
CA SER A 23 13.90 -8.22 51.17
C SER A 23 13.83 -7.90 49.68
N SER A 24 14.01 -8.92 48.84
CA SER A 24 13.57 -8.87 47.45
C SER A 24 12.04 -8.73 47.47
N GLU A 25 11.57 -7.50 47.54
CA GLU A 25 10.23 -7.16 47.07
C GLU A 25 10.17 -7.60 45.59
N PRO A 26 9.11 -8.29 45.17
CA PRO A 26 8.86 -8.47 43.75
C PRO A 26 8.77 -7.06 43.16
N SER A 27 9.57 -6.75 42.16
CA SER A 27 9.31 -5.62 41.27
C SER A 27 7.87 -5.77 40.80
N GLN A 28 7.00 -4.86 41.21
CA GLN A 28 5.67 -4.74 40.65
C GLN A 28 5.81 -4.59 39.13
N PRO A 29 4.96 -5.22 38.31
CA PRO A 29 4.87 -4.83 36.91
C PRO A 29 4.54 -3.34 36.89
N SER A 30 5.43 -2.53 36.33
CA SER A 30 5.10 -1.14 36.04
C SER A 30 4.23 -1.19 34.81
N ASN A 31 2.92 -1.31 35.00
CA ASN A 31 1.96 -1.13 33.92
C ASN A 31 2.18 0.26 33.31
N SER A 32 2.93 0.35 32.22
CA SER A 32 3.08 1.58 31.45
C SER A 32 1.78 1.82 30.69
N ILE A 33 1.25 3.03 30.82
CA ILE A 33 0.16 3.50 29.97
C ILE A 33 0.71 3.57 28.54
N LEU A 34 0.09 2.83 27.63
CA LEU A 34 0.44 2.80 26.21
C LEU A 34 -0.43 3.77 25.41
N LEU A 35 -1.72 3.87 25.74
CA LEU A 35 -2.66 4.75 25.07
C LEU A 35 -3.84 5.07 25.99
N SER A 36 -4.33 6.30 25.95
CA SER A 36 -5.58 6.69 26.59
C SER A 36 -6.42 7.49 25.60
N GLY A 37 -7.73 7.34 25.68
CA GLY A 37 -8.63 7.96 24.70
C GLY A 37 -10.10 7.76 24.97
N ARG A 38 -10.89 8.07 23.95
CA ARG A 38 -12.33 7.82 23.88
C ARG A 38 -12.72 7.14 22.58
N ALA A 39 -13.69 6.23 22.63
CA ALA A 39 -14.41 5.74 21.46
C ALA A 39 -15.75 6.50 21.32
N ILE A 40 -15.98 7.13 20.17
CA ILE A 40 -17.07 8.10 19.96
C ILE A 40 -17.76 7.90 18.60
N ASP A 41 -18.93 7.28 18.64
CA ASP A 41 -20.03 7.32 17.66
C ASP A 41 -21.15 8.17 18.30
N GLY A 42 -21.95 7.58 19.20
CA GLY A 42 -22.13 8.09 20.56
C GLY A 42 -20.98 7.64 21.47
N TYR A 43 -20.91 8.06 22.74
CA TYR A 43 -19.90 7.49 23.63
C TYR A 43 -20.13 5.98 23.81
N ILE A 44 -19.17 5.16 23.40
CA ILE A 44 -19.32 3.70 23.36
C ILE A 44 -18.86 3.05 24.66
N VAL A 45 -19.72 2.29 25.33
CA VAL A 45 -19.42 1.57 26.57
C VAL A 45 -19.46 0.06 26.33
N GLY A 46 -18.43 -0.65 26.79
CA GLY A 46 -18.34 -2.12 26.70
C GLY A 46 -17.71 -2.66 25.42
N ALA A 47 -17.14 -1.79 24.57
CA ALA A 47 -16.28 -2.16 23.44
C ALA A 47 -14.84 -2.46 23.88
N THR A 48 -14.13 -3.28 23.11
CA THR A 48 -12.73 -3.66 23.35
C THR A 48 -11.79 -2.87 22.45
N VAL A 49 -10.89 -2.09 23.04
CA VAL A 49 -9.86 -1.33 22.33
C VAL A 49 -8.54 -2.09 22.38
N HIS A 50 -7.88 -2.31 21.25
CA HIS A 50 -6.63 -3.08 21.17
C HIS A 50 -5.70 -2.56 20.06
N TYR A 51 -4.40 -2.79 20.23
CA TYR A 51 -3.42 -2.64 19.15
C TYR A 51 -3.43 -3.90 18.29
N ASP A 52 -3.63 -3.77 16.98
CA ASP A 52 -3.66 -4.89 16.02
C ASP A 52 -2.26 -5.16 15.48
N PHE A 53 -1.44 -5.87 16.26
CA PHE A 53 -0.03 -6.08 15.96
C PHE A 53 0.20 -7.04 14.81
N ASN A 54 -0.69 -8.02 14.63
CA ASN A 54 -0.59 -9.02 13.58
C ASN A 54 -1.43 -8.68 12.33
N SER A 55 -2.14 -7.55 12.34
CA SER A 55 -2.92 -7.00 11.22
C SER A 55 -4.05 -7.93 10.76
N ASN A 56 -4.67 -8.63 11.71
CA ASN A 56 -5.79 -9.54 11.44
C ASN A 56 -7.16 -8.93 11.78
N GLY A 57 -7.19 -7.76 12.42
CA GLY A 57 -8.41 -7.05 12.77
C GLY A 57 -9.26 -7.70 13.86
N VAL A 58 -8.74 -8.67 14.62
CA VAL A 58 -9.45 -9.35 15.71
C VAL A 58 -8.69 -9.24 17.02
N VAL A 59 -9.43 -9.17 18.13
CA VAL A 59 -8.82 -9.10 19.47
C VAL A 59 -8.08 -10.40 19.79
N ASP A 60 -6.75 -10.34 19.87
CA ASP A 60 -5.92 -11.49 20.26
C ASP A 60 -5.44 -11.47 21.73
N PRO A 61 -5.20 -12.65 22.35
CA PRO A 61 -4.79 -12.72 23.75
C PRO A 61 -3.43 -12.09 24.08
N ASP A 62 -2.54 -11.96 23.09
CA ASP A 62 -1.22 -11.36 23.21
C ASP A 62 -1.19 -9.87 22.87
N GLU A 63 -2.34 -9.28 22.51
CA GLU A 63 -2.46 -7.86 22.20
C GLU A 63 -2.92 -7.06 23.42
N PRO A 64 -2.22 -5.96 23.75
CA PRO A 64 -2.61 -5.10 24.86
C PRO A 64 -3.95 -4.43 24.53
N SER A 65 -4.90 -4.55 25.45
CA SER A 65 -6.28 -4.12 25.26
C SER A 65 -6.89 -3.49 26.50
N ALA A 66 -8.00 -2.78 26.30
CA ALA A 66 -8.82 -2.17 27.34
C ALA A 66 -10.30 -2.24 26.98
N ILE A 67 -11.18 -2.18 27.99
CA ILE A 67 -12.62 -2.05 27.78
C ILE A 67 -13.01 -0.58 27.95
N THR A 68 -13.85 -0.09 27.05
CA THR A 68 -14.42 1.25 27.14
C THR A 68 -15.41 1.36 28.29
N GLU A 69 -15.24 2.38 29.12
CA GLU A 69 -16.10 2.70 30.25
C GLU A 69 -17.08 3.84 29.90
N ALA A 70 -17.85 4.32 30.89
CA ALA A 70 -18.79 5.41 30.72
C ALA A 70 -18.14 6.66 30.08
N GLY A 71 -18.83 7.29 29.15
CA GLY A 71 -18.29 8.36 28.30
C GLY A 71 -17.25 7.87 27.27
N GLY A 72 -17.21 6.57 26.96
CA GLY A 72 -16.32 5.99 25.96
C GLY A 72 -14.85 5.92 26.36
N VAL A 73 -14.52 6.22 27.62
CA VAL A 73 -13.14 6.35 28.10
C VAL A 73 -12.44 5.00 28.12
N PHE A 74 -11.21 4.94 27.65
CA PHE A 74 -10.35 3.77 27.78
C PHE A 74 -8.91 4.17 28.15
N THR A 75 -8.17 3.21 28.70
CA THR A 75 -6.72 3.32 28.90
C THR A 75 -6.11 1.94 28.73
N ILE A 76 -5.31 1.78 27.66
CA ILE A 76 -4.54 0.57 27.41
C ILE A 76 -3.25 0.67 28.23
N GLU A 77 -3.11 -0.27 29.16
CA GLU A 77 -1.89 -0.46 29.93
C GLU A 77 -1.35 -1.86 29.64
N GLY A 78 -0.03 -2.01 29.60
CA GLY A 78 0.54 -3.33 29.44
C GLY A 78 2.04 -3.33 29.32
N ASP A 79 2.63 -4.46 29.69
CA ASP A 79 3.99 -4.82 29.32
C ASP A 79 3.95 -5.43 27.91
N ILE A 80 4.60 -4.78 26.95
CA ILE A 80 4.72 -5.26 25.57
C ILE A 80 6.10 -5.87 25.32
N THR A 81 6.19 -6.78 24.35
CA THR A 81 7.47 -7.38 23.95
C THR A 81 8.36 -6.36 23.23
N GLU A 82 9.66 -6.66 23.08
CA GLU A 82 10.55 -5.82 22.28
C GLU A 82 10.10 -5.72 20.81
N GLU A 83 9.48 -6.80 20.28
CA GLU A 83 8.93 -6.86 18.93
C GLU A 83 7.73 -5.93 18.79
N GLN A 84 6.77 -6.02 19.71
CA GLN A 84 5.60 -5.14 19.78
C GLN A 84 6.01 -3.68 20.00
N GLN A 85 6.98 -3.42 20.87
CA GLN A 85 7.51 -2.07 21.10
C GLN A 85 8.06 -1.43 19.82
N ALA A 86 8.66 -2.23 18.94
CA ALA A 86 9.19 -1.76 17.67
C ALA A 86 8.12 -1.55 16.60
N CYS A 87 6.90 -2.07 16.83
CA CYS A 87 5.74 -1.94 15.96
C CYS A 87 4.68 -0.94 16.47
N LEU A 88 4.77 -0.51 17.73
CA LEU A 88 3.76 0.29 18.42
C LEU A 88 3.36 1.56 17.65
N GLU A 89 4.31 2.21 16.96
CA GLU A 89 4.02 3.41 16.17
C GLU A 89 3.37 3.12 14.82
N TYR A 90 3.47 1.89 14.32
CA TYR A 90 3.18 1.49 12.93
C TYR A 90 1.93 0.63 12.78
N VAL A 91 1.25 0.28 13.86
CA VAL A 91 0.02 -0.53 13.79
C VAL A 91 -1.20 0.32 14.17
N PRO A 92 -2.38 0.07 13.59
CA PRO A 92 -3.59 0.78 13.96
C PRO A 92 -4.07 0.33 15.35
N VAL A 93 -4.97 1.12 15.93
CA VAL A 93 -5.72 0.75 17.13
C VAL A 93 -7.17 0.56 16.74
N ILE A 94 -7.73 -0.57 17.12
CA ILE A 94 -9.08 -0.98 16.74
C ILE A 94 -9.97 -0.98 17.98
N VAL A 95 -11.15 -0.40 17.84
CA VAL A 95 -12.26 -0.50 18.80
C VAL A 95 -13.24 -1.53 18.24
N ASP A 96 -13.22 -2.74 18.79
CA ASP A 96 -14.21 -3.79 18.51
C ASP A 96 -15.48 -3.50 19.31
N VAL A 97 -16.56 -3.12 18.62
CA VAL A 97 -17.86 -2.80 19.23
C VAL A 97 -18.81 -3.99 19.04
N PRO A 98 -18.99 -4.85 20.06
CA PRO A 98 -19.82 -6.04 19.93
C PRO A 98 -21.32 -5.70 20.11
N VAL A 99 -22.17 -6.63 19.66
CA VAL A 99 -23.59 -6.63 20.04
C VAL A 99 -23.72 -6.67 21.57
N GLY A 100 -24.52 -5.77 22.12
CA GLY A 100 -24.72 -5.60 23.57
C GLY A 100 -23.81 -4.55 24.22
N ALA A 101 -22.87 -3.94 23.47
CA ALA A 101 -22.28 -2.67 23.86
C ALA A 101 -23.36 -1.57 23.93
N ILE A 102 -23.07 -0.46 24.62
CA ILE A 102 -24.00 0.67 24.74
C ILE A 102 -23.40 1.87 24.02
N ASP A 103 -24.11 2.36 23.03
CA ASP A 103 -23.97 3.73 22.54
C ASP A 103 -24.78 4.64 23.48
N GLU A 104 -24.13 5.62 24.12
CA GLU A 104 -24.81 6.48 25.12
C GLU A 104 -25.92 7.37 24.52
N ASP A 105 -25.95 7.58 23.20
CA ASP A 105 -26.98 8.35 22.50
C ASP A 105 -28.12 7.45 21.98
N LEU A 106 -27.79 6.30 21.38
CA LEU A 106 -28.73 5.41 20.69
C LEU A 106 -29.19 4.20 21.53
N GLY A 107 -28.45 3.85 22.59
CA GLY A 107 -28.72 2.72 23.46
C GLY A 107 -27.93 1.47 23.07
N GLU A 108 -28.54 0.30 23.21
CA GLU A 108 -27.84 -0.98 22.96
C GLU A 108 -27.47 -1.13 21.47
N VAL A 109 -26.21 -1.43 21.20
CA VAL A 109 -25.69 -1.76 19.88
C VAL A 109 -26.24 -3.12 19.44
N THR A 110 -26.94 -3.14 18.31
CA THR A 110 -27.62 -4.35 17.80
C THR A 110 -26.90 -5.03 16.65
N GLN A 111 -25.92 -4.36 16.05
CA GLN A 111 -25.05 -4.89 15.00
C GLN A 111 -23.61 -4.50 15.35
N ALA A 112 -22.69 -5.46 15.31
CA ALA A 112 -21.29 -5.20 15.62
C ALA A 112 -20.62 -4.37 14.52
N TYR A 113 -19.62 -3.59 14.89
CA TYR A 113 -18.79 -2.81 13.98
C TYR A 113 -17.43 -2.52 14.62
N VAL A 114 -16.52 -1.94 13.84
CA VAL A 114 -15.21 -1.52 14.32
C VAL A 114 -14.99 -0.04 14.05
N LEU A 115 -14.31 0.64 14.97
CA LEU A 115 -13.74 1.96 14.74
C LEU A 115 -12.22 1.87 14.75
N ASN A 116 -11.56 2.65 13.90
CA ASN A 116 -10.12 2.61 13.74
C ASN A 116 -9.47 3.96 14.09
N LEU A 117 -8.37 3.89 14.81
CA LEU A 117 -7.39 4.96 14.89
C LEU A 117 -6.22 4.60 13.96
N PRO A 118 -5.83 5.51 13.05
CA PRO A 118 -4.63 5.34 12.24
C PRO A 118 -3.37 5.09 13.09
N PRO A 119 -2.35 4.43 12.53
CA PRO A 119 -1.05 4.26 13.18
C PRO A 119 -0.47 5.59 13.67
N ALA A 120 0.11 5.59 14.87
CA ALA A 120 0.53 6.81 15.57
C ALA A 120 1.48 7.71 14.75
N PHE A 121 2.34 7.12 13.91
CA PHE A 121 3.27 7.87 13.06
C PHE A 121 2.58 8.76 12.00
N THR A 122 1.29 8.55 11.75
CA THR A 122 0.45 9.31 10.82
C THR A 122 -0.33 10.44 11.49
N LEU A 123 -0.47 10.39 12.82
CA LEU A 123 -1.28 11.34 13.57
C LEU A 123 -0.58 12.71 13.68
N PRO A 124 -1.34 13.81 13.78
CA PRO A 124 -0.80 15.11 14.20
C PRO A 124 -0.11 14.98 15.56
N GLU A 125 1.01 15.69 15.77
CA GLU A 125 1.82 15.60 17.00
C GLU A 125 1.01 15.92 18.26
N GLU A 126 0.05 16.84 18.16
CA GLU A 126 -0.83 17.24 19.27
C GLU A 126 -1.80 16.11 19.67
N VAL A 127 -2.24 15.31 18.71
CA VAL A 127 -3.12 14.15 18.92
C VAL A 127 -2.30 12.98 19.46
N ALA A 128 -1.14 12.69 18.86
CA ALA A 128 -0.29 11.55 19.22
C ALA A 128 0.24 11.62 20.67
N ASN A 129 0.47 12.81 21.20
CA ASN A 129 0.96 13.02 22.57
C ASN A 129 -0.15 13.24 23.60
N GLY A 130 -1.42 13.20 23.16
CA GLY A 130 -2.60 13.52 23.96
C GLY A 130 -3.49 12.30 24.24
N SER A 131 -4.70 12.61 24.69
CA SER A 131 -5.80 11.65 24.69
C SER A 131 -6.38 11.60 23.28
N VAL A 132 -6.46 10.41 22.68
CA VAL A 132 -6.97 10.24 21.31
C VAL A 132 -8.49 10.06 21.30
N ASN A 133 -9.13 10.49 20.22
CA ASN A 133 -10.52 10.17 19.94
C ASN A 133 -10.58 9.22 18.75
N ILE A 134 -11.24 8.08 18.93
CA ILE A 134 -11.48 7.09 17.88
C ILE A 134 -12.93 7.22 17.45
N THR A 135 -13.17 7.64 16.22
CA THR A 135 -14.47 8.09 15.72
C THR A 135 -14.78 7.50 14.34
N PRO A 136 -16.02 7.65 13.84
CA PRO A 136 -16.34 7.34 12.45
C PRO A 136 -15.45 8.11 11.45
N LEU A 137 -15.03 9.34 11.79
CA LEU A 137 -14.12 10.14 10.96
C LEU A 137 -12.71 9.56 10.92
N THR A 138 -12.13 9.19 12.07
CA THR A 138 -10.79 8.55 12.10
C THR A 138 -10.80 7.19 11.41
N THR A 139 -11.94 6.49 11.49
CA THR A 139 -12.16 5.21 10.82
C THR A 139 -12.17 5.37 9.30
N MET A 140 -12.96 6.32 8.80
CA MET A 140 -13.03 6.64 7.36
C MET A 140 -11.69 7.11 6.82
N LEU A 141 -10.97 7.97 7.58
CA LEU A 141 -9.62 8.39 7.25
C LEU A 141 -8.68 7.20 7.07
N TRP A 142 -8.67 6.30 8.05
CA TRP A 142 -7.76 5.16 8.05
C TRP A 142 -8.08 4.18 6.93
N GLU A 143 -9.33 3.74 6.80
CA GLU A 143 -9.72 2.73 5.81
C GLU A 143 -9.45 3.20 4.38
N SER A 144 -9.76 4.48 4.07
CA SER A 144 -9.49 5.06 2.75
C SER A 144 -7.98 5.13 2.44
N ALA A 145 -7.17 5.54 3.41
CA ALA A 145 -5.72 5.64 3.22
C ALA A 145 -5.06 4.26 3.15
N LYS A 146 -5.48 3.32 4.00
CA LYS A 146 -5.04 1.93 3.99
C LYS A 146 -5.34 1.28 2.65
N GLN A 147 -6.55 1.46 2.11
CA GLN A 147 -6.95 0.96 0.80
C GLN A 147 -5.98 1.43 -0.29
N THR A 148 -5.65 2.72 -0.30
CA THR A 148 -4.71 3.28 -1.27
C THR A 148 -3.33 2.64 -1.17
N VAL A 149 -2.82 2.47 0.04
CA VAL A 149 -1.48 1.92 0.28
C VAL A 149 -1.42 0.44 -0.06
N GLU A 150 -2.39 -0.36 0.38
CA GLU A 150 -2.42 -1.80 0.08
C GLU A 150 -2.50 -2.08 -1.42
N ARG A 151 -3.22 -1.22 -2.17
CA ARG A 151 -3.28 -1.26 -3.63
C ARG A 151 -1.93 -0.96 -4.27
N GLU A 152 -1.27 0.12 -3.84
CA GLU A 152 0.04 0.52 -4.38
C GLU A 152 1.16 -0.47 -4.05
N GLN A 153 1.15 -1.03 -2.84
CA GLN A 153 2.16 -1.99 -2.41
C GLN A 153 1.89 -3.41 -2.89
N GLY A 154 0.65 -3.70 -3.31
CA GLY A 154 0.24 -5.06 -3.67
C GLY A 154 0.30 -6.04 -2.49
N ALA A 155 0.39 -5.55 -1.26
CA ALA A 155 0.48 -6.33 -0.03
C ALA A 155 -0.51 -5.79 1.01
N ALA A 156 -0.93 -6.64 1.95
CA ALA A 156 -1.72 -6.19 3.10
C ALA A 156 -0.87 -5.27 3.98
N TYR A 157 -1.51 -4.31 4.63
CA TYR A 157 -0.86 -3.43 5.59
C TYR A 157 -0.35 -4.24 6.78
N SER A 158 0.91 -4.05 7.18
CA SER A 158 1.45 -4.64 8.41
C SER A 158 2.60 -3.82 8.98
N CYS A 159 2.96 -4.08 10.25
CA CYS A 159 4.16 -3.47 10.84
C CYS A 159 5.42 -3.74 10.01
N GLU A 160 5.60 -4.98 9.56
CA GLU A 160 6.76 -5.43 8.78
C GLU A 160 6.90 -4.66 7.48
N LEU A 161 5.78 -4.36 6.82
CA LEU A 161 5.75 -3.58 5.59
C LEU A 161 6.25 -2.14 5.83
N VAL A 162 5.96 -1.55 6.99
CA VAL A 162 6.06 -0.11 7.23
C VAL A 162 7.29 0.30 8.05
N LYS A 163 7.64 -0.49 9.07
CA LYS A 163 8.64 -0.14 10.09
C LYS A 163 10.01 0.24 9.52
N ASP A 164 10.50 -0.52 8.54
CA ASP A 164 11.83 -0.30 7.95
C ASP A 164 11.76 0.28 6.51
N ASN A 165 10.58 0.72 6.07
CA ASN A 165 10.34 1.22 4.71
C ASN A 165 9.89 2.70 4.70
N GLU A 166 10.86 3.61 4.68
CA GLU A 166 10.61 5.06 4.68
C GLU A 166 9.76 5.54 3.48
N PRO A 167 10.00 5.09 2.24
CA PRO A 167 9.11 5.41 1.11
C PRO A 167 7.64 5.05 1.38
N VAL A 168 7.38 3.84 1.92
CA VAL A 168 6.01 3.42 2.24
C VAL A 168 5.40 4.27 3.34
N ARG A 169 6.16 4.62 4.39
CA ARG A 169 5.69 5.56 5.41
C ARG A 169 5.27 6.91 4.83
N ASN A 170 6.03 7.43 3.87
CA ASN A 170 5.70 8.70 3.22
C ASN A 170 4.44 8.56 2.35
N ALA A 171 4.31 7.46 1.60
CA ALA A 171 3.10 7.16 0.83
C ALA A 171 1.86 7.07 1.72
N ILE A 172 1.95 6.42 2.89
CA ILE A 172 0.86 6.35 3.87
C ILE A 172 0.50 7.75 4.39
N LYS A 173 1.49 8.58 4.74
CA LYS A 173 1.24 9.96 5.18
C LYS A 173 0.58 10.81 4.10
N ASP A 174 0.98 10.65 2.85
CA ASP A 174 0.40 11.40 1.74
C ASP A 174 -1.01 10.90 1.43
N ALA A 175 -1.27 9.60 1.49
CA ALA A 175 -2.62 9.04 1.39
C ALA A 175 -3.53 9.58 2.51
N MET A 176 -3.08 9.57 3.77
CA MET A 176 -3.81 10.15 4.90
C MET A 176 -4.13 11.64 4.70
N ARG A 177 -3.18 12.43 4.20
CA ARG A 177 -3.38 13.85 3.91
C ARG A 177 -4.38 14.10 2.79
N ASN A 178 -4.32 13.30 1.72
CA ASN A 178 -5.24 13.42 0.60
C ASN A 178 -6.68 13.12 1.06
N VAL A 179 -6.87 12.01 1.78
CA VAL A 179 -8.19 11.64 2.33
C VAL A 179 -8.69 12.69 3.32
N ALA A 180 -7.83 13.23 4.19
CA ALA A 180 -8.22 14.32 5.08
C ALA A 180 -8.69 15.56 4.31
N GLY A 181 -7.97 15.94 3.25
CA GLY A 181 -8.37 17.02 2.35
C GLY A 181 -9.70 16.73 1.65
N ASP A 182 -9.92 15.48 1.26
CA ASP A 182 -11.16 15.05 0.63
C ASP A 182 -12.35 15.18 1.58
N LEU A 183 -12.24 14.68 2.81
CA LEU A 183 -13.29 14.79 3.83
C LEU A 183 -13.58 16.25 4.21
N VAL A 184 -12.53 17.06 4.38
CA VAL A 184 -12.65 18.50 4.65
C VAL A 184 -13.44 19.19 3.55
N TRP A 185 -13.17 18.87 2.28
CA TRP A 185 -13.88 19.44 1.14
C TRP A 185 -15.32 18.91 1.04
N HIS A 186 -15.53 17.60 1.22
CA HIS A 186 -16.84 16.95 1.11
C HIS A 186 -17.83 17.52 2.11
N PHE A 187 -17.42 17.50 3.37
CA PHE A 187 -18.28 17.71 4.51
C PHE A 187 -18.18 19.14 5.05
N ASN A 188 -17.25 19.94 4.51
CA ASN A 188 -17.00 21.31 4.93
C ASN A 188 -16.71 21.40 6.44
N ILE A 189 -15.80 20.55 6.91
CA ILE A 189 -15.25 20.53 8.27
C ILE A 189 -13.77 20.93 8.24
N SER A 190 -13.20 21.26 9.38
CA SER A 190 -11.76 21.50 9.53
C SER A 190 -11.00 20.20 9.79
N GLU A 191 -9.70 20.21 9.52
CA GLU A 191 -8.82 19.06 9.79
C GLU A 191 -8.72 18.74 11.30
N GLU A 192 -8.85 19.76 12.17
CA GLU A 192 -8.88 19.56 13.62
C GLU A 192 -10.15 18.81 14.06
N GLU A 193 -11.29 19.12 13.44
CA GLU A 193 -12.58 18.46 13.74
C GLU A 193 -12.56 16.96 13.44
N LEU A 194 -11.70 16.48 12.53
CA LEU A 194 -11.51 15.04 12.25
C LEU A 194 -11.06 14.24 13.49
N TRP A 195 -10.37 14.89 14.42
CA TRP A 195 -9.80 14.29 15.63
C TRP A 195 -10.52 14.74 16.91
N SER A 196 -11.57 15.55 16.78
CA SER A 196 -12.26 16.21 17.90
C SER A 196 -13.19 15.27 18.67
N ASP A 197 -13.52 15.68 19.90
CA ASP A 197 -14.66 15.13 20.64
C ASP A 197 -15.88 16.00 20.31
N TYR A 198 -16.47 15.76 19.14
CA TYR A 198 -17.55 16.57 18.59
C TYR A 198 -18.80 16.59 19.47
N ILE A 199 -18.99 15.58 20.33
CA ILE A 199 -20.07 15.54 21.34
C ILE A 199 -19.77 16.53 22.46
N ALA A 200 -18.57 16.48 23.06
CA ALA A 200 -18.17 17.40 24.12
C ALA A 200 -18.14 18.86 23.64
N ASP A 201 -17.72 19.08 22.39
CA ASP A 201 -17.68 20.39 21.75
C ASP A 201 -19.08 20.91 21.37
N GLY A 202 -20.10 20.05 21.39
CA GLY A 202 -21.47 20.38 21.00
C GLY A 202 -21.60 20.69 19.51
N ASN A 203 -20.75 20.08 18.68
CA ASN A 203 -20.67 20.32 17.25
C ASN A 203 -21.61 19.36 16.49
N SER A 204 -22.89 19.73 16.41
CA SER A 204 -23.90 18.90 15.76
C SER A 204 -23.63 18.66 14.27
N ALA A 205 -22.91 19.56 13.59
CA ALA A 205 -22.59 19.37 12.17
C ALA A 205 -21.63 18.19 11.98
N VAL A 206 -20.55 18.15 12.77
CA VAL A 206 -19.59 17.04 12.75
C VAL A 206 -20.22 15.74 13.24
N TYR A 207 -21.12 15.81 14.23
CA TYR A 207 -21.93 14.68 14.67
C TYR A 207 -22.77 14.09 13.52
N ASP A 208 -23.55 14.92 12.82
CA ASP A 208 -24.39 14.48 11.70
C ASP A 208 -23.57 13.86 10.56
N ILE A 209 -22.32 14.29 10.38
CA ILE A 209 -21.37 13.71 9.42
C ILE A 209 -20.88 12.35 9.92
N ALA A 210 -20.49 12.25 11.19
CA ALA A 210 -20.06 10.98 11.79
C ALA A 210 -21.14 9.90 11.67
N GLU A 211 -22.41 10.26 11.92
CA GLU A 211 -23.58 9.39 11.71
C GLU A 211 -23.74 8.93 10.25
N GLN A 212 -23.51 9.83 9.28
CA GLN A 212 -23.57 9.47 7.87
C GLN A 212 -22.49 8.45 7.48
N LEU A 213 -21.27 8.63 8.00
CA LEU A 213 -20.15 7.71 7.78
C LEU A 213 -20.38 6.35 8.46
N MET A 214 -21.11 6.31 9.57
CA MET A 214 -21.37 5.05 10.28
C MET A 214 -22.15 4.04 9.46
N ALA A 215 -23.07 4.48 8.61
CA ALA A 215 -23.79 3.59 7.71
C ALA A 215 -22.84 2.82 6.78
N SER A 216 -21.81 3.49 6.25
CA SER A 216 -20.82 2.86 5.36
C SER A 216 -19.86 1.96 6.12
N ILE A 217 -19.46 2.35 7.34
CA ILE A 217 -18.58 1.57 8.22
C ILE A 217 -19.25 0.25 8.63
N GLN A 218 -20.51 0.31 9.08
CA GLN A 218 -21.28 -0.88 9.44
C GLN A 218 -21.47 -1.83 8.26
N LEU A 219 -21.75 -1.27 7.07
CA LEU A 219 -21.88 -2.07 5.85
C LEU A 219 -20.56 -2.74 5.47
N SER A 220 -19.45 -2.01 5.52
CA SER A 220 -18.10 -2.53 5.30
C SER A 220 -17.75 -3.70 6.24
N PHE A 221 -18.08 -3.56 7.52
CA PHE A 221 -17.85 -4.61 8.51
C PHE A 221 -18.67 -5.87 8.21
N GLU A 222 -19.97 -5.72 7.97
CA GLU A 222 -20.88 -6.83 7.66
C GLU A 222 -20.44 -7.59 6.41
N GLU A 223 -20.12 -6.88 5.33
CA GLU A 223 -19.71 -7.51 4.07
C GLU A 223 -18.34 -8.19 4.18
N THR A 224 -17.42 -7.61 4.95
CA THR A 224 -16.13 -8.24 5.27
C THR A 224 -16.36 -9.54 6.04
N TYR A 225 -17.25 -9.53 7.03
CA TYR A 225 -17.61 -10.72 7.79
C TYR A 225 -18.22 -11.81 6.89
N GLU A 226 -19.22 -11.49 6.09
CA GLU A 226 -19.90 -12.44 5.19
C GLU A 226 -18.95 -13.03 4.14
N LEU A 227 -18.00 -12.25 3.63
CA LEU A 227 -16.96 -12.76 2.73
C LEU A 227 -15.92 -13.62 3.48
N SER A 228 -15.55 -13.27 4.71
CA SER A 228 -14.62 -14.08 5.51
C SER A 228 -15.14 -15.50 5.76
N LEU A 229 -16.47 -15.66 5.88
CA LEU A 229 -17.11 -16.98 6.00
C LEU A 229 -16.95 -17.83 4.72
N GLN A 230 -16.87 -17.18 3.56
CA GLN A 230 -16.67 -17.83 2.26
C GLN A 230 -15.19 -18.14 2.00
N TYR A 231 -14.28 -17.30 2.52
CA TYR A 231 -12.83 -17.39 2.33
C TYR A 231 -12.08 -17.44 3.68
N PRO A 232 -12.20 -18.53 4.45
CA PRO A 232 -11.75 -18.61 5.85
C PRO A 232 -10.23 -18.54 6.07
N TYR A 233 -9.44 -18.55 5.00
CA TYR A 233 -7.97 -18.47 5.04
C TYR A 233 -7.44 -17.26 4.27
N ALA A 234 -8.31 -16.36 3.84
CA ALA A 234 -7.94 -15.16 3.13
C ALA A 234 -8.01 -13.96 4.07
N HIS A 235 -7.13 -12.98 3.86
CA HIS A 235 -7.32 -11.64 4.38
C HIS A 235 -8.34 -10.94 3.48
N ILE A 236 -9.46 -10.54 4.08
CA ILE A 236 -10.56 -9.85 3.40
C ILE A 236 -10.63 -8.42 3.93
N ASN A 237 -10.81 -7.46 3.04
CA ASN A 237 -11.17 -6.10 3.40
C ASN A 237 -12.25 -5.60 2.43
N VAL A 238 -13.38 -5.15 2.98
CA VAL A 238 -14.37 -4.39 2.24
C VAL A 238 -14.43 -2.98 2.82
N ALA A 239 -14.09 -1.98 2.00
CA ALA A 239 -14.04 -0.59 2.41
C ALA A 239 -14.95 0.26 1.53
N HIS A 240 -15.79 1.07 2.17
CA HIS A 240 -16.47 2.19 1.54
C HIS A 240 -15.65 3.45 1.80
N TYR A 241 -15.30 4.18 0.76
CA TYR A 241 -14.39 5.32 0.85
C TYR A 241 -14.69 6.37 -0.22
N LEU A 242 -14.10 7.54 -0.06
CA LEU A 242 -14.31 8.70 -0.92
C LEU A 242 -13.18 8.82 -1.95
N ASN A 243 -13.52 9.22 -3.18
CA ASN A 243 -12.59 9.58 -4.26
C ASN A 243 -11.52 8.54 -4.61
N ASP A 244 -11.89 7.51 -5.35
CA ASP A 244 -10.91 6.59 -5.91
C ASP A 244 -10.10 7.24 -7.06
N PRO A 245 -8.76 7.27 -6.98
CA PRO A 245 -7.92 7.90 -8.00
C PRO A 245 -7.92 7.16 -9.34
N THR A 246 -8.40 5.91 -9.41
CA THR A 246 -8.46 5.14 -10.66
C THR A 246 -9.65 5.51 -11.53
N ASP A 247 -10.67 6.19 -10.99
CA ASP A 247 -11.76 6.82 -11.76
C ASP A 247 -11.33 8.19 -12.31
N TRP A 248 -10.21 8.22 -13.03
CA TRP A 248 -9.54 9.45 -13.52
C TRP A 248 -10.42 10.36 -14.39
N GLN A 249 -11.49 9.83 -14.98
CA GLN A 249 -12.41 10.59 -15.82
C GLN A 249 -13.36 11.49 -15.03
N ARG A 250 -13.57 11.15 -13.75
CA ARG A 250 -14.48 11.85 -12.83
C ARG A 250 -13.73 12.43 -11.64
N GLN A 251 -12.41 12.56 -11.72
CA GLN A 251 -11.62 13.27 -10.72
C GLN A 251 -12.04 14.75 -10.56
N ASP A 252 -12.66 15.33 -11.60
CA ASP A 252 -13.19 16.70 -11.58
C ASP A 252 -14.70 16.76 -11.18
N ASP A 253 -15.38 15.62 -10.99
CA ASP A 253 -16.79 15.58 -10.60
C ASP A 253 -16.98 15.82 -9.08
N GLU A 254 -18.24 15.94 -8.63
CA GLU A 254 -18.58 15.93 -7.20
C GLU A 254 -17.97 14.69 -6.54
N GLN A 255 -17.39 14.83 -5.35
CA GLN A 255 -16.69 13.72 -4.68
C GLN A 255 -17.61 12.50 -4.50
N LEU A 256 -17.21 11.40 -5.13
CA LEU A 256 -18.01 10.19 -5.25
C LEU A 256 -17.61 9.14 -4.22
N TRP A 257 -18.59 8.33 -3.84
CA TRP A 257 -18.38 7.17 -3.00
C TRP A 257 -18.00 5.95 -3.82
N TYR A 258 -17.10 5.16 -3.25
CA TYR A 258 -16.62 3.92 -3.81
C TYR A 258 -16.66 2.80 -2.78
N LYS A 259 -16.70 1.58 -3.28
CA LYS A 259 -16.58 0.34 -2.53
C LYS A 259 -15.44 -0.48 -3.12
N SER A 260 -14.45 -0.83 -2.31
CA SER A 260 -13.44 -1.83 -2.67
C SER A 260 -13.70 -3.15 -1.98
N ILE A 261 -13.46 -4.25 -2.68
CA ILE A 261 -13.43 -5.60 -2.14
C ILE A 261 -12.05 -6.16 -2.42
N SER A 262 -11.25 -6.40 -1.38
CA SER A 262 -9.91 -6.96 -1.46
C SER A 262 -9.89 -8.34 -0.84
N ILE A 263 -9.33 -9.32 -1.56
CA ILE A 263 -9.19 -10.71 -1.12
C ILE A 263 -7.74 -11.13 -1.34
N ARG A 264 -7.05 -11.59 -0.29
CA ARG A 264 -5.65 -12.01 -0.35
C ARG A 264 -5.48 -13.39 0.28
N GLN A 265 -4.93 -14.36 -0.45
CA GLN A 265 -4.70 -15.70 0.06
C GLN A 265 -3.43 -16.31 -0.56
N GLY A 266 -2.34 -16.37 0.21
CA GLY A 266 -1.06 -16.84 -0.31
C GLY A 266 -0.57 -15.92 -1.44
N SER A 267 -0.36 -16.47 -2.64
CA SER A 267 0.01 -15.70 -3.83
C SER A 267 -1.18 -15.08 -4.57
N PHE A 268 -2.41 -15.44 -4.20
CA PHE A 268 -3.61 -14.90 -4.80
C PHE A 268 -3.92 -13.53 -4.22
N TRP A 269 -4.19 -12.56 -5.07
CA TRP A 269 -4.72 -11.26 -4.69
C TRP A 269 -5.80 -10.83 -5.69
N SER A 270 -6.93 -10.35 -5.19
CA SER A 270 -7.94 -9.69 -6.01
C SER A 270 -8.40 -8.40 -5.36
N GLU A 271 -8.76 -7.44 -6.21
CA GLU A 271 -9.35 -6.17 -5.81
C GLU A 271 -10.43 -5.77 -6.84
N SER A 272 -11.66 -5.60 -6.38
CA SER A 272 -12.74 -5.02 -7.18
C SER A 272 -13.17 -3.69 -6.59
N ILE A 273 -13.26 -2.66 -7.43
CA ILE A 273 -13.64 -1.28 -7.06
C ILE A 273 -14.90 -0.90 -7.81
N TYR A 274 -15.91 -0.45 -7.08
CA TYR A 274 -17.17 0.01 -7.60
C TYR A 274 -17.43 1.45 -7.17
N ALA A 275 -17.91 2.32 -8.06
CA ALA A 275 -18.64 3.51 -7.63
C ALA A 275 -20.03 3.08 -7.11
N VAL A 276 -20.47 3.70 -6.02
CA VAL A 276 -21.73 3.36 -5.36
C VAL A 276 -22.69 4.55 -5.32
N ASP A 277 -23.99 4.25 -5.21
CA ASP A 277 -25.04 5.26 -5.01
C ASP A 277 -25.12 5.73 -3.54
N ASP A 278 -26.04 6.66 -3.27
CA ASP A 278 -26.33 7.17 -1.93
C ASP A 278 -26.83 6.09 -0.95
N ASN A 279 -27.18 4.89 -1.44
CA ASN A 279 -27.57 3.72 -0.64
C ASN A 279 -26.44 2.70 -0.53
N TRP A 280 -25.22 3.05 -0.93
CA TRP A 280 -24.02 2.20 -0.93
C TRP A 280 -24.12 0.98 -1.84
N LEU A 281 -25.06 0.98 -2.79
CA LEU A 281 -25.20 -0.10 -3.76
C LEU A 281 -24.23 0.12 -4.91
N PRO A 282 -23.52 -0.94 -5.37
CA PRO A 282 -22.69 -0.85 -6.56
C PRO A 282 -23.53 -0.37 -7.75
N GLU A 283 -23.23 0.84 -8.21
CA GLU A 283 -23.67 1.27 -9.51
C GLU A 283 -22.66 0.70 -10.48
N ARG A 284 -21.40 1.17 -10.46
CA ARG A 284 -20.43 0.98 -11.54
C ARG A 284 -19.12 0.30 -11.16
N LEU A 285 -18.75 -0.76 -11.87
CA LEU A 285 -17.41 -1.34 -11.78
C LEU A 285 -16.38 -0.37 -12.38
N ILE A 286 -15.47 0.13 -11.56
CA ILE A 286 -14.35 0.98 -11.99
C ILE A 286 -13.19 0.10 -12.44
N ARG A 287 -12.85 -0.87 -11.60
CA ARG A 287 -11.68 -1.72 -11.76
C ARG A 287 -11.96 -3.08 -11.13
N ASN A 288 -11.68 -4.15 -11.85
CA ASN A 288 -11.50 -5.46 -11.29
C ASN A 288 -10.07 -5.91 -11.58
N TYR A 289 -9.33 -6.28 -10.55
CA TYR A 289 -7.96 -6.70 -10.64
C TYR A 289 -7.80 -8.03 -9.92
N LEU A 290 -7.07 -8.93 -10.55
CA LEU A 290 -6.85 -10.27 -10.06
C LEU A 290 -5.42 -10.66 -10.41
N GLN A 291 -4.71 -11.21 -9.45
CA GLN A 291 -3.41 -11.83 -9.57
C GLN A 291 -3.58 -13.25 -9.03
N GLU A 292 -3.44 -14.26 -9.88
CA GLU A 292 -3.68 -15.65 -9.47
C GLU A 292 -2.39 -16.34 -9.02
N ASP A 293 -1.31 -16.12 -9.76
CA ASP A 293 -0.06 -16.82 -9.55
C ASP A 293 1.09 -15.83 -9.41
N SER A 294 1.77 -15.94 -8.27
CA SER A 294 3.03 -15.27 -7.99
C SER A 294 3.94 -16.27 -7.28
N VAL A 295 5.03 -16.66 -7.94
CA VAL A 295 6.07 -17.48 -7.30
C VAL A 295 7.35 -16.69 -7.37
N THR A 296 7.91 -16.39 -6.20
CA THR A 296 9.27 -15.90 -6.07
C THR A 296 10.12 -17.05 -5.58
N ASP A 297 10.80 -17.76 -6.47
CA ASP A 297 11.69 -18.84 -6.05
C ASP A 297 13.06 -18.25 -5.67
N PHE A 298 13.29 -18.17 -4.35
CA PHE A 298 14.54 -17.81 -3.66
C PHE A 298 15.53 -16.91 -4.41
N GLY A 299 15.09 -15.68 -4.70
CA GLY A 299 15.98 -14.56 -5.02
C GLY A 299 16.62 -14.58 -6.42
N THR A 300 16.25 -15.51 -7.31
CA THR A 300 16.81 -15.57 -8.68
C THR A 300 15.76 -15.47 -9.78
N VAL A 301 14.54 -16.00 -9.59
CA VAL A 301 13.45 -15.87 -10.58
C VAL A 301 12.10 -15.66 -9.88
N GLY A 302 11.32 -14.70 -10.37
CA GLY A 302 9.93 -14.49 -9.99
C GLY A 302 9.04 -14.48 -11.23
N TYR A 303 7.83 -15.04 -11.15
CA TYR A 303 6.83 -14.83 -12.18
C TYR A 303 5.51 -14.36 -11.56
N VAL A 304 4.75 -13.60 -12.33
CA VAL A 304 3.47 -13.04 -11.92
C VAL A 304 2.48 -13.10 -13.09
N ASN A 305 1.26 -13.56 -12.82
CA ASN A 305 0.16 -13.54 -13.80
C ASN A 305 -1.01 -12.74 -13.29
N GLU A 306 -1.44 -11.80 -14.12
CA GLU A 306 -2.35 -10.74 -13.75
C GLU A 306 -3.45 -10.57 -14.78
N TYR A 307 -4.61 -10.24 -14.25
CA TYR A 307 -5.86 -10.07 -14.94
C TYR A 307 -6.43 -8.74 -14.49
N ARG A 308 -6.74 -7.87 -15.44
CA ARG A 308 -7.24 -6.54 -15.13
C ARG A 308 -8.38 -6.19 -16.07
N ASN A 309 -9.52 -5.86 -15.50
CA ASN A 309 -10.67 -5.35 -16.20
C ASN A 309 -10.87 -3.93 -15.69
N MET A 310 -10.99 -2.97 -16.59
CA MET A 310 -11.20 -1.58 -16.21
C MET A 310 -12.32 -1.02 -17.08
N SER A 311 -13.29 -0.37 -16.45
CA SER A 311 -14.28 0.42 -17.18
C SER A 311 -13.68 1.77 -17.51
N SER A 312 -13.67 2.13 -18.79
CA SER A 312 -13.28 3.45 -19.26
C SER A 312 -14.46 4.32 -19.67
N ASP A 313 -15.70 3.90 -19.38
CA ASP A 313 -16.89 4.71 -19.68
C ASP A 313 -17.89 4.67 -18.52
N PRO A 314 -18.45 5.83 -18.10
CA PRO A 314 -19.55 5.90 -17.14
C PRO A 314 -20.79 5.05 -17.47
N SER A 315 -21.01 4.67 -18.73
CA SER A 315 -22.14 3.84 -19.21
C SER A 315 -21.91 2.34 -19.12
N PHE A 316 -20.74 1.89 -18.63
CA PHE A 316 -20.36 0.47 -18.49
C PHE A 316 -20.21 -0.28 -19.82
N ASP A 317 -20.27 0.40 -20.96
CA ASP A 317 -20.28 -0.29 -22.25
C ASP A 317 -18.86 -0.51 -22.80
N ASP A 318 -17.85 0.25 -22.32
CA ASP A 318 -16.46 0.15 -22.76
C ASP A 318 -15.58 -0.38 -21.62
N TYR A 319 -15.18 -1.65 -21.74
CA TYR A 319 -14.25 -2.32 -20.85
C TYR A 319 -12.95 -2.63 -21.59
N MET A 320 -11.84 -2.22 -20.98
CA MET A 320 -10.53 -2.74 -21.34
C MET A 320 -10.23 -3.95 -20.44
N CYS A 321 -10.30 -5.13 -21.03
CA CYS A 321 -9.79 -6.37 -20.46
C CYS A 321 -8.29 -6.48 -20.78
N SER A 322 -7.47 -6.81 -19.80
CA SER A 322 -6.03 -6.99 -19.95
C SER A 322 -5.59 -8.24 -19.22
N LYS A 323 -4.76 -9.03 -19.90
CA LYS A 323 -4.08 -10.21 -19.36
C LYS A 323 -2.59 -9.95 -19.45
N SER A 324 -1.84 -10.19 -18.39
CA SER A 324 -0.38 -10.07 -18.43
C SER A 324 0.32 -11.17 -17.67
N GLU A 325 1.40 -11.68 -18.25
CA GLU A 325 2.36 -12.56 -17.59
C GLU A 325 3.71 -11.84 -17.53
N THR A 326 4.34 -11.91 -16.37
CA THR A 326 5.62 -11.25 -16.10
C THR A 326 6.60 -12.28 -15.58
N LEU A 327 7.85 -12.21 -16.07
CA LEU A 327 8.98 -12.99 -15.60
C LEU A 327 10.09 -12.02 -15.19
N LEU A 328 10.60 -12.18 -13.98
CA LEU A 328 11.66 -11.38 -13.37
C LEU A 328 12.82 -12.31 -13.03
N SER A 329 14.05 -11.91 -13.33
CA SER A 329 15.25 -12.65 -12.98
C SER A 329 16.29 -11.76 -12.31
N LYS A 330 16.87 -12.22 -11.21
CA LYS A 330 18.12 -11.66 -10.68
C LYS A 330 19.29 -12.36 -11.37
N VAL A 331 20.18 -11.58 -11.97
CA VAL A 331 21.36 -12.11 -12.66
C VAL A 331 22.37 -12.62 -11.63
N ALA A 332 22.78 -13.87 -11.76
CA ALA A 332 23.70 -14.54 -10.84
C ALA A 332 24.97 -13.72 -10.56
N ASP A 333 25.40 -13.72 -9.28
CA ASP A 333 26.58 -13.02 -8.78
C ASP A 333 26.59 -11.49 -8.99
N THR A 334 25.44 -10.89 -9.32
CA THR A 334 25.27 -9.44 -9.45
C THR A 334 23.99 -8.98 -8.77
N ASP A 335 23.83 -7.67 -8.65
CA ASP A 335 22.57 -7.04 -8.25
C ASP A 335 21.73 -6.58 -9.45
N ASN A 336 22.08 -7.02 -10.67
CA ASN A 336 21.28 -6.72 -11.84
C ASN A 336 20.00 -7.56 -11.86
N GLN A 337 18.92 -6.97 -12.34
CA GLN A 337 17.64 -7.62 -12.56
C GLN A 337 17.21 -7.44 -14.00
N TYR A 338 16.66 -8.49 -14.58
CA TYR A 338 16.06 -8.50 -15.91
C TYR A 338 14.60 -8.89 -15.78
N GLY A 339 13.77 -8.33 -16.65
CA GLY A 339 12.33 -8.57 -16.61
C GLY A 339 11.73 -8.61 -18.00
N MET A 340 10.68 -9.40 -18.15
CA MET A 340 9.87 -9.49 -19.34
C MET A 340 8.40 -9.47 -18.93
N GLU A 341 7.60 -8.70 -19.64
CA GLU A 341 6.15 -8.65 -19.49
C GLU A 341 5.51 -8.87 -20.87
N ASN A 342 4.57 -9.80 -20.96
CA ASN A 342 3.66 -9.88 -22.10
C ASN A 342 2.29 -9.41 -21.64
N LYS A 343 1.65 -8.58 -22.46
CA LYS A 343 0.32 -8.06 -22.16
C LYS A 343 -0.57 -8.12 -23.40
N SER A 344 -1.71 -8.79 -23.26
CA SER A 344 -2.79 -8.81 -24.23
C SER A 344 -3.94 -7.96 -23.71
N SER A 345 -4.49 -7.10 -24.55
CA SER A 345 -5.63 -6.24 -24.21
C SER A 345 -6.76 -6.42 -25.23
N PHE A 346 -7.97 -6.56 -24.71
CA PHE A 346 -9.21 -6.79 -25.42
C PHE A 346 -10.18 -5.67 -25.04
N TYR A 347 -10.88 -5.11 -26.03
CA TYR A 347 -11.89 -4.08 -25.83
C TYR A 347 -13.29 -4.67 -26.05
N ASP A 348 -14.31 -4.00 -25.55
CA ASP A 348 -15.72 -4.37 -25.74
C ASP A 348 -16.08 -5.80 -25.26
N LEU A 349 -15.34 -6.35 -24.30
CA LEU A 349 -15.68 -7.64 -23.66
C LEU A 349 -16.50 -7.42 -22.39
N SER A 350 -17.50 -8.28 -22.15
CA SER A 350 -18.10 -8.38 -20.82
C SER A 350 -17.12 -8.98 -19.80
N GLU A 351 -17.40 -8.79 -18.51
CA GLU A 351 -16.60 -9.36 -17.44
C GLU A 351 -16.46 -10.90 -17.57
N LEU A 352 -17.56 -11.59 -17.91
CA LEU A 352 -17.54 -13.04 -18.10
C LEU A 352 -16.68 -13.45 -19.29
N GLU A 353 -16.81 -12.77 -20.43
CA GLU A 353 -15.97 -13.04 -21.61
C GLU A 353 -14.49 -12.76 -21.33
N CYS A 354 -14.19 -11.69 -20.58
CA CYS A 354 -12.83 -11.40 -20.17
C CYS A 354 -12.24 -12.51 -19.29
N ASN A 355 -13.03 -13.21 -18.48
CA ASN A 355 -12.56 -14.34 -17.69
C ASN A 355 -12.28 -15.59 -18.55
N GLU A 356 -12.80 -15.66 -19.77
CA GLU A 356 -12.61 -16.80 -20.68
C GLU A 356 -11.44 -16.63 -21.65
N VAL A 357 -11.04 -15.39 -21.97
CA VAL A 357 -9.92 -15.12 -22.89
C VAL A 357 -8.55 -15.35 -22.25
N GLY A 358 -7.66 -15.99 -23.00
CA GLY A 358 -6.27 -16.23 -22.64
C GLY A 358 -5.30 -15.23 -23.27
N LEU A 359 -4.07 -15.19 -22.73
CA LEU A 359 -2.98 -14.33 -23.22
C LEU A 359 -2.65 -14.51 -24.71
N SER A 360 -2.77 -15.73 -25.23
CA SER A 360 -2.42 -16.10 -26.60
C SER A 360 -3.59 -16.02 -27.59
N ASP A 361 -4.79 -15.66 -27.11
CA ASP A 361 -5.94 -15.45 -27.99
C ASP A 361 -5.75 -14.20 -28.86
N ALA A 362 -6.61 -14.06 -29.88
CA ALA A 362 -6.59 -12.91 -30.78
C ALA A 362 -7.05 -11.64 -30.04
N ALA A 363 -6.10 -10.94 -29.44
CA ALA A 363 -6.31 -9.67 -28.74
C ALA A 363 -6.35 -8.49 -29.72
N ASP A 364 -7.07 -7.43 -29.35
CA ASP A 364 -7.07 -6.16 -30.09
C ASP A 364 -5.71 -5.48 -30.09
N SER A 365 -4.96 -5.68 -29.00
CA SER A 365 -3.55 -5.33 -28.93
C SER A 365 -2.77 -6.32 -28.08
N GLN A 366 -1.54 -6.61 -28.51
CA GLN A 366 -0.60 -7.43 -27.76
C GLN A 366 0.74 -6.73 -27.75
N ASN A 367 1.32 -6.53 -26.58
CA ASN A 367 2.64 -5.93 -26.43
C ASN A 367 3.54 -6.77 -25.55
N MET A 368 4.84 -6.68 -25.82
CA MET A 368 5.90 -7.27 -25.01
C MET A 368 6.82 -6.16 -24.54
N THR A 369 7.20 -6.19 -23.27
CA THR A 369 8.19 -5.30 -22.67
C THR A 369 9.36 -6.12 -22.15
N LEU A 370 10.57 -5.77 -22.57
CA LEU A 370 11.82 -6.26 -21.96
C LEU A 370 12.43 -5.14 -21.12
N SER A 371 12.90 -5.46 -19.92
CA SER A 371 13.37 -4.49 -18.95
C SER A 371 14.63 -4.93 -18.22
N THR A 372 15.39 -3.94 -17.78
CA THR A 372 16.59 -4.14 -16.95
C THR A 372 16.66 -3.12 -15.83
N ALA A 373 17.29 -3.54 -14.75
CA ALA A 373 17.75 -2.69 -13.68
C ALA A 373 19.18 -3.11 -13.31
N ARG A 374 20.11 -2.17 -13.35
CA ARG A 374 21.51 -2.35 -12.97
C ARG A 374 21.80 -1.59 -11.70
N MET A 375 22.06 -2.32 -10.62
CA MET A 375 22.37 -1.72 -9.32
C MET A 375 23.88 -1.71 -9.12
N SER A 376 24.44 -0.52 -8.87
CA SER A 376 25.86 -0.33 -8.55
C SER A 376 26.10 0.18 -7.12
N GLY A 377 25.02 0.51 -6.42
CA GLY A 377 24.94 0.94 -5.03
C GLY A 377 23.47 1.17 -4.64
N VAL A 378 23.18 1.47 -3.37
CA VAL A 378 21.80 1.61 -2.85
C VAL A 378 20.99 2.69 -3.57
N TYR A 379 21.64 3.70 -4.15
CA TYR A 379 20.99 4.81 -4.84
C TYR A 379 21.46 5.00 -6.27
N ASP A 380 22.38 4.18 -6.77
CA ASP A 380 22.93 4.28 -8.13
C ASP A 380 22.39 3.12 -8.97
N GLU A 381 21.27 3.38 -9.63
CA GLU A 381 20.52 2.44 -10.46
C GLU A 381 20.39 2.99 -11.89
N GLU A 382 20.71 2.18 -12.89
CA GLU A 382 20.37 2.46 -14.29
C GLU A 382 19.43 1.38 -14.81
N GLY A 383 18.30 1.79 -15.38
CA GLY A 383 17.31 0.88 -15.95
C GLY A 383 17.04 1.15 -17.40
N SER A 384 16.56 0.13 -18.11
CA SER A 384 16.08 0.26 -19.49
C SER A 384 14.78 -0.52 -19.65
N ARG A 385 13.86 -0.02 -20.48
CA ARG A 385 12.64 -0.72 -20.89
C ARG A 385 12.48 -0.58 -22.40
N TYR A 386 12.12 -1.66 -23.07
CA TYR A 386 11.85 -1.70 -24.50
C TYR A 386 10.52 -2.39 -24.72
N LYS A 387 9.59 -1.71 -25.39
CA LYS A 387 8.23 -2.17 -25.64
C LYS A 387 7.97 -2.27 -27.12
N TRP A 388 7.43 -3.41 -27.53
CA TRP A 388 6.93 -3.66 -28.87
C TRP A 388 5.41 -3.81 -28.84
N ASN A 389 4.70 -3.13 -29.73
CA ASN A 389 3.25 -3.26 -29.93
C ASN A 389 2.91 -4.48 -30.81
N THR A 390 3.91 -5.18 -31.31
CA THR A 390 3.78 -6.48 -31.98
C THR A 390 5.00 -7.30 -31.62
N VAL A 391 4.78 -8.48 -31.04
CA VAL A 391 5.84 -9.35 -30.53
C VAL A 391 6.79 -9.75 -31.67
N PRO A 392 8.09 -9.40 -31.60
CA PRO A 392 9.05 -9.80 -32.62
C PRO A 392 9.16 -11.32 -32.73
N SER A 393 9.40 -11.83 -33.94
CA SER A 393 9.45 -13.28 -34.20
C SER A 393 10.52 -14.00 -33.40
N GLU A 394 11.65 -13.34 -33.10
CA GLU A 394 12.70 -13.89 -32.24
C GLU A 394 12.21 -14.13 -30.81
N TYR A 395 11.27 -13.33 -30.31
CA TYR A 395 10.75 -13.42 -28.95
C TYR A 395 9.38 -14.10 -28.86
N ALA A 396 8.83 -14.59 -29.98
CA ALA A 396 7.52 -15.24 -30.00
C ALA A 396 7.43 -16.51 -29.11
N HIS A 397 8.58 -17.12 -28.80
CA HIS A 397 8.67 -18.26 -27.89
C HIS A 397 8.48 -17.89 -26.42
N TRP A 398 8.49 -16.60 -26.10
CA TRP A 398 8.25 -16.08 -24.76
C TRP A 398 6.79 -15.79 -24.47
N LEU A 399 5.83 -16.14 -25.34
CA LEU A 399 4.39 -15.94 -25.10
C LEU A 399 3.73 -17.17 -24.46
N GLY A 400 2.89 -16.96 -23.46
CA GLY A 400 2.08 -17.98 -22.78
C GLY A 400 2.91 -18.96 -21.93
N PHE A 401 4.00 -18.50 -21.34
CA PHE A 401 4.96 -19.36 -20.62
C PHE A 401 4.42 -19.89 -19.29
N ILE A 402 3.35 -19.31 -18.75
CA ILE A 402 2.79 -19.75 -17.46
C ILE A 402 2.30 -21.20 -17.46
N THR A 403 1.98 -21.76 -18.63
CA THR A 403 1.52 -23.15 -18.73
C THR A 403 2.61 -24.19 -18.43
N ASP A 404 3.89 -23.79 -18.41
CA ASP A 404 5.03 -24.66 -18.15
C ASP A 404 6.21 -23.89 -17.50
N VAL A 405 5.96 -23.26 -16.36
CA VAL A 405 6.94 -22.41 -15.66
C VAL A 405 8.25 -23.16 -15.36
N GLU A 406 8.20 -24.45 -15.09
CA GLU A 406 9.38 -25.27 -14.78
C GLU A 406 10.33 -25.46 -15.98
N SER A 407 9.86 -25.21 -17.22
CA SER A 407 10.68 -25.34 -18.43
C SER A 407 11.28 -24.03 -18.93
N ILE A 408 11.03 -22.92 -18.25
CA ILE A 408 11.56 -21.60 -18.58
C ILE A 408 13.10 -21.61 -18.53
N ASP A 409 13.73 -21.36 -19.67
CA ASP A 409 15.18 -21.18 -19.77
C ASP A 409 15.55 -19.74 -19.41
N ILE A 410 15.75 -19.49 -18.11
CA ILE A 410 16.08 -18.14 -17.63
C ILE A 410 17.40 -17.62 -18.20
N ASP A 411 18.36 -18.49 -18.51
CA ASP A 411 19.64 -18.11 -19.10
C ASP A 411 19.43 -17.59 -20.53
N ALA A 412 18.51 -18.19 -21.28
CA ALA A 412 18.11 -17.70 -22.60
C ALA A 412 17.45 -16.32 -22.51
N LEU A 413 16.50 -16.11 -21.58
CA LEU A 413 15.89 -14.78 -21.38
C LEU A 413 16.95 -13.75 -21.02
N ASN A 414 17.82 -14.10 -20.06
CA ASN A 414 18.88 -13.21 -19.61
C ASN A 414 19.85 -12.86 -20.74
N ALA A 415 20.13 -13.80 -21.66
CA ALA A 415 20.95 -13.54 -22.83
C ALA A 415 20.27 -12.60 -23.84
N ASP A 416 18.97 -12.79 -24.10
CA ASP A 416 18.17 -11.92 -24.97
C ASP A 416 18.15 -10.49 -24.45
N ILE A 417 17.86 -10.31 -23.17
CA ILE A 417 17.81 -8.99 -22.53
C ILE A 417 19.21 -8.36 -22.48
N ALA A 418 20.26 -9.13 -22.17
CA ALA A 418 21.63 -8.61 -22.12
C ALA A 418 22.15 -8.11 -23.48
N ALA A 419 21.54 -8.55 -24.60
CA ALA A 419 21.87 -8.07 -25.94
C ALA A 419 21.32 -6.68 -26.26
N LEU A 420 20.27 -6.24 -25.55
CA LEU A 420 19.70 -4.90 -25.71
C LEU A 420 20.65 -3.83 -25.14
N PRO A 421 20.59 -2.56 -25.59
CA PRO A 421 21.36 -1.49 -24.98
C PRO A 421 20.96 -1.29 -23.51
N GLN A 422 21.96 -1.18 -22.64
CA GLN A 422 21.77 -1.20 -21.18
C GLN A 422 22.35 0.01 -20.45
N THR A 423 22.74 1.03 -21.19
CA THR A 423 23.45 2.21 -20.66
C THR A 423 22.55 3.41 -20.77
N TYR A 424 22.39 4.15 -19.67
CA TYR A 424 21.61 5.37 -19.68
C TYR A 424 22.09 6.35 -20.75
N GLY A 425 21.15 6.86 -21.55
CA GLY A 425 21.42 7.85 -22.60
C GLY A 425 21.78 7.30 -23.98
N THR A 426 21.78 5.97 -24.17
CA THR A 426 21.67 5.41 -25.52
C THR A 426 20.35 5.82 -26.17
N GLN A 427 20.34 5.92 -27.50
CA GLN A 427 19.17 6.29 -28.32
C GLN A 427 18.77 5.17 -29.29
N ASP A 428 19.44 4.01 -29.20
CA ASP A 428 19.15 2.89 -30.08
C ASP A 428 17.84 2.21 -29.67
N SER A 429 16.84 2.34 -30.54
CA SER A 429 15.51 1.76 -30.33
C SER A 429 15.49 0.23 -30.40
N VAL A 430 16.49 -0.41 -31.01
CA VAL A 430 16.50 -1.86 -31.32
C VAL A 430 15.19 -2.40 -31.93
N GLY A 431 14.50 -1.55 -32.68
CA GLY A 431 13.21 -1.87 -33.31
C GLY A 431 12.01 -1.84 -32.36
N ALA A 432 12.17 -1.40 -31.12
CA ALA A 432 11.07 -1.18 -30.18
C ALA A 432 10.23 0.05 -30.59
N ASP A 433 8.92 -0.06 -30.46
CA ASP A 433 7.99 1.05 -30.68
C ASP A 433 8.14 2.12 -29.60
N TRP A 434 8.50 1.71 -28.38
CA TRP A 434 8.77 2.58 -27.25
C TRP A 434 9.94 2.05 -26.42
N TRP A 435 10.75 2.94 -25.89
CA TRP A 435 11.82 2.64 -24.95
C TRP A 435 11.95 3.74 -23.89
N GLU A 436 12.44 3.35 -22.73
CA GLU A 436 12.77 4.23 -21.62
C GLU A 436 14.12 3.86 -21.05
N HIS A 437 14.95 4.86 -20.77
CA HIS A 437 16.13 4.72 -19.93
C HIS A 437 15.94 5.52 -18.66
N THR A 438 16.14 4.87 -17.53
CA THR A 438 16.04 5.49 -16.22
C THR A 438 17.40 5.55 -15.55
N LYS A 439 17.62 6.59 -14.77
CA LYS A 439 18.79 6.72 -13.90
C LYS A 439 18.41 7.32 -12.57
N ARG A 440 18.70 6.61 -11.49
CA ARG A 440 18.51 7.08 -10.13
C ARG A 440 19.85 7.35 -9.48
N TYR A 441 19.95 8.46 -8.76
CA TYR A 441 21.14 8.89 -8.04
C TYR A 441 20.82 9.91 -6.94
N LYS A 442 21.79 10.19 -6.07
CA LYS A 442 21.71 11.27 -5.07
C LYS A 442 22.30 12.58 -5.61
N GLU A 443 21.55 13.67 -5.49
CA GLU A 443 22.04 15.04 -5.67
C GLU A 443 22.06 15.74 -4.30
N GLY A 444 23.21 15.66 -3.60
CA GLY A 444 23.30 16.06 -2.20
C GLY A 444 22.51 15.09 -1.31
N VAL A 445 21.47 15.59 -0.63
CA VAL A 445 20.56 14.76 0.18
C VAL A 445 19.33 14.29 -0.59
N ASN A 446 19.07 14.88 -1.77
CA ASN A 446 17.87 14.65 -2.56
C ASN A 446 18.00 13.38 -3.39
N ASN A 447 16.89 12.67 -3.58
CA ASN A 447 16.81 11.56 -4.55
C ASN A 447 16.43 12.12 -5.91
N VAL A 448 17.13 11.73 -6.96
CA VAL A 448 16.82 12.12 -8.34
C VAL A 448 16.53 10.86 -9.15
N SER A 449 15.41 10.86 -9.87
CA SER A 449 15.07 9.86 -10.89
C SER A 449 14.96 10.56 -12.24
N GLU A 450 15.93 10.35 -13.12
CA GLU A 450 15.88 10.83 -14.50
C GLU A 450 15.35 9.77 -15.44
N HIS A 451 14.62 10.20 -16.45
CA HIS A 451 13.96 9.36 -17.43
C HIS A 451 14.20 9.95 -18.83
N ARG A 452 14.53 9.08 -19.77
CA ARG A 452 14.65 9.40 -21.20
C ARG A 452 13.77 8.45 -21.97
N THR A 453 12.81 8.99 -22.72
CA THR A 453 11.86 8.17 -23.50
C THR A 453 11.82 8.61 -24.95
N ASN A 454 11.46 7.71 -25.86
CA ASN A 454 11.04 8.08 -27.21
C ASN A 454 9.51 8.13 -27.34
N THR A 455 9.01 8.89 -28.31
CA THR A 455 7.62 8.75 -28.77
C THR A 455 7.60 8.28 -30.23
N ALA A 456 6.82 7.24 -30.51
CA ALA A 456 6.82 6.54 -31.80
C ALA A 456 6.43 7.45 -33.00
N ALA A 457 5.69 8.53 -32.76
CA ALA A 457 5.17 9.41 -33.80
C ALA A 457 6.23 10.32 -34.47
N GLU A 458 7.42 10.47 -33.88
CA GLU A 458 8.34 11.56 -34.24
C GLU A 458 9.73 11.12 -34.73
N MET A 459 9.95 9.83 -34.99
CA MET A 459 11.20 9.37 -35.59
C MET A 459 11.11 9.18 -37.11
N PRO A 460 11.35 10.26 -37.88
CA PRO A 460 12.01 10.11 -39.18
C PRO A 460 13.40 10.76 -39.27
N ASN A 461 13.75 11.74 -38.41
CA ASN A 461 14.96 12.57 -38.60
C ASN A 461 15.63 13.12 -37.30
N GLY A 462 15.53 12.43 -36.16
CA GLY A 462 16.34 12.73 -34.98
C GLY A 462 15.76 13.79 -34.04
N ASP A 463 15.76 13.42 -32.76
CA ASP A 463 15.56 14.24 -31.56
C ASP A 463 14.16 14.79 -31.27
N MET A 464 13.27 13.92 -30.75
CA MET A 464 12.63 14.25 -29.46
C MET A 464 12.67 13.02 -28.56
N VAL A 465 13.78 12.88 -27.84
CA VAL A 465 13.84 12.13 -26.59
C VAL A 465 13.25 13.04 -25.53
N LEU A 466 12.12 12.67 -24.92
CA LEU A 466 11.63 13.39 -23.75
C LEU A 466 12.57 13.07 -22.59
N HIS A 467 13.30 14.08 -22.11
CA HIS A 467 14.15 13.94 -20.93
C HIS A 467 13.46 14.66 -19.77
N HIS A 468 13.11 13.93 -18.72
CA HIS A 468 12.52 14.49 -17.52
C HIS A 468 13.18 13.93 -16.27
N ARG A 469 13.07 14.65 -15.15
CA ARG A 469 13.55 14.19 -13.85
C ARG A 469 12.62 14.54 -12.72
N PHE A 470 12.50 13.61 -11.78
CA PHE A 470 11.79 13.76 -10.52
C PHE A 470 12.83 13.92 -9.40
N ILE A 471 12.71 14.98 -8.61
CA ILE A 471 13.59 15.26 -7.47
C ILE A 471 12.75 15.18 -6.20
N SER A 472 13.03 14.20 -5.34
CA SER A 472 12.38 14.07 -4.03
C SER A 472 13.28 14.63 -2.93
N TYR A 473 12.72 15.51 -2.11
CA TYR A 473 13.41 16.15 -1.00
C TYR A 473 13.16 15.42 0.33
N PRO A 474 14.06 15.51 1.32
CA PRO A 474 13.88 14.84 2.62
C PRO A 474 12.64 15.25 3.42
N ASN A 475 12.02 16.39 3.08
CA ASN A 475 10.79 16.88 3.72
C ASN A 475 9.51 16.33 3.05
N GLY A 476 9.63 15.37 2.13
CA GLY A 476 8.50 14.78 1.40
C GLY A 476 8.02 15.58 0.19
N THR A 477 8.52 16.81 -0.03
CA THR A 477 8.19 17.56 -1.25
C THR A 477 8.91 16.99 -2.47
N PHE A 478 8.41 17.27 -3.67
CA PHE A 478 9.06 16.88 -4.92
C PHE A 478 9.07 18.01 -5.95
N LYS A 479 9.92 17.86 -6.97
CA LYS A 479 9.97 18.73 -8.15
C LYS A 479 10.04 17.88 -9.41
N TYR A 480 9.30 18.26 -10.44
CA TYR A 480 9.35 17.65 -11.76
C TYR A 480 9.93 18.63 -12.78
N GLU A 481 11.00 18.24 -13.46
CA GLU A 481 11.68 19.06 -14.46
C GLU A 481 11.80 18.32 -15.79
N CYS A 482 11.74 19.07 -16.88
CA CYS A 482 11.90 18.58 -18.23
C CYS A 482 13.09 19.27 -18.89
N ASP A 483 13.72 18.58 -19.85
CA ASP A 483 14.76 19.11 -20.70
C ASP A 483 14.47 18.73 -22.16
N ARG A 484 14.56 19.72 -23.05
CA ARG A 484 14.40 19.58 -24.51
C ARG A 484 15.68 19.93 -25.27
N GLY A 485 16.83 19.96 -24.58
CA GLY A 485 18.14 20.29 -25.14
C GLY A 485 18.67 21.68 -24.77
N ASP A 486 17.87 22.50 -24.10
CA ASP A 486 18.21 23.87 -23.69
C ASP A 486 18.39 24.01 -22.16
N GLY A 487 18.34 22.90 -21.43
CA GLY A 487 18.48 22.81 -19.98
C GLY A 487 17.16 22.59 -19.23
N TRP A 488 17.28 22.28 -17.95
CA TRP A 488 16.16 21.92 -17.09
C TRP A 488 15.21 23.08 -16.82
N TYR A 489 13.91 22.83 -17.02
CA TYR A 489 12.83 23.74 -16.65
C TYR A 489 11.72 22.98 -15.92
N ASP A 490 10.96 23.69 -15.07
CA ASP A 490 9.81 23.11 -14.36
C ASP A 490 8.66 22.87 -15.35
N CYS A 491 8.19 21.62 -15.42
CA CYS A 491 7.11 21.20 -16.31
C CYS A 491 5.90 20.63 -15.55
N THR A 492 5.75 20.97 -14.27
CA THR A 492 4.54 20.68 -13.48
C THR A 492 3.29 21.49 -13.90
N LYS A 493 3.34 22.20 -15.04
CA LYS A 493 2.27 23.10 -15.52
C LYS A 493 1.95 22.92 -16.98
#